data_AF-A0A972RLW9-F1
#
_entry.id   AF-A0A972RLW9-F1
#
_cell.length_a   1.000
_cell.length_b   1.000
_cell.length_c   1.000
_cell.angle_alpha   90.00
_cell.angle_beta   90.00
_cell.angle_gamma   90.00
#
_symmetry.space_group_name_H-M   'P 1'
#
loop_
_entity.id
_entity.type
_entity.pdbx_description
1 polymer ?
#
loop_
_entity_poly.entity_id
_entity_poly.type
_entity_poly.pdbx_seq_one_letter_code
_entity_poly.pdbx_strand_id
1 'polypeptide(L)'
;MQTDMTLFEDYQIRRVYDEESEIWWFSVIDIVQVLTQQADYQTARNYWKVLKNRLSKEGSEVVTNCNRLKMTATDGKQRLTDVATAETLLRLVQSVPSPKAEPIKLWLARVGYERMQEIADPAKSLDRARETWQKHGRSKKWIQQRMTGQETRNKLTDYWSNHDIKQGEEFAILTNIIHQEWAGISVKDHKNLKGLKSQNLRNHMSEAELIFTALAELSTRQIAESENATGMDENETAAKTGGGIAKKARKNLEEKTGRKVVASDNYLLPGKKKRIKKTKGETT
;
A
#
# COMPACT_ATOMS: atom_id res chain seq x y z
N MET A 1 -5.48 19.72 12.72
CA MET A 1 -6.28 19.05 11.67
C MET A 1 -6.29 19.87 10.40
N GLN A 2 -5.50 19.48 9.41
CA GLN A 2 -5.50 20.09 8.08
C GLN A 2 -6.60 19.42 7.24
N THR A 3 -7.54 20.21 6.70
CA THR A 3 -8.57 19.70 5.80
C THR A 3 -7.97 19.58 4.40
N ASP A 4 -7.98 18.37 3.85
CA ASP A 4 -7.49 18.06 2.50
C ASP A 4 -8.68 17.73 1.59
N MET A 5 -8.59 18.08 0.30
CA MET A 5 -9.66 17.89 -0.67
C MET A 5 -9.20 16.95 -1.77
N THR A 6 -9.99 15.91 -2.03
CA THR A 6 -9.77 15.00 -3.16
C THR A 6 -10.89 15.18 -4.19
N LEU A 7 -10.52 15.18 -5.48
CA LEU A 7 -11.47 15.26 -6.59
C LEU A 7 -11.87 13.84 -7.03
N PHE A 8 -13.17 13.53 -7.02
CA PHE A 8 -13.73 12.30 -7.57
C PHE A 8 -14.85 12.67 -8.55
N GLU A 9 -14.65 12.37 -9.84
CA GLU A 9 -15.64 12.65 -10.91
C GLU A 9 -16.26 14.06 -10.81
N ASP A 10 -15.39 15.08 -10.66
CA ASP A 10 -15.73 16.50 -10.50
C ASP A 10 -16.38 16.92 -9.15
N TYR A 11 -16.67 15.97 -8.26
CA TYR A 11 -17.08 16.25 -6.89
C TYR A 11 -15.86 16.43 -5.96
N GLN A 12 -15.94 17.43 -5.09
CA GLN A 12 -14.96 17.62 -4.02
C GLN A 12 -15.43 16.87 -2.77
N ILE A 13 -14.61 15.93 -2.30
CA ILE A 13 -14.86 15.19 -1.06
C ILE A 13 -13.93 15.75 0.01
N ARG A 14 -14.50 16.33 1.07
CA ARG A 14 -13.72 16.80 2.22
C ARG A 14 -13.24 15.61 3.03
N ARG A 15 -11.96 15.62 3.36
CA ARG A 15 -11.33 14.65 4.25
C ARG A 15 -10.40 15.30 5.26
N VAL A 16 -10.24 14.66 6.40
CA VAL A 16 -9.31 15.07 7.45
C VAL A 16 -8.52 13.83 7.86
N TYR A 17 -7.21 13.98 7.92
CA TYR A 17 -6.34 12.97 8.54
C TYR A 17 -6.23 13.27 10.03
N ASP A 18 -6.48 12.26 10.84
CA ASP A 18 -6.21 12.29 12.26
C ASP A 18 -4.84 11.63 12.52
N GLU A 19 -3.88 12.42 12.97
CA GLU A 19 -2.50 11.98 13.19
C GLU A 19 -2.36 11.08 14.41
N GLU A 20 -3.22 11.23 15.42
CA GLU A 20 -3.15 10.44 16.66
C GLU A 20 -3.63 9.01 16.44
N SER A 21 -4.71 8.83 15.69
CA SER A 21 -5.27 7.52 15.36
C SER A 21 -4.78 6.96 14.01
N GLU A 22 -4.04 7.75 13.22
CA GLU A 22 -3.65 7.47 11.84
C GLU A 22 -4.84 7.18 10.89
N ILE A 23 -6.03 7.70 11.19
CA ILE A 23 -7.27 7.45 10.44
C ILE A 23 -7.60 8.60 9.50
N TRP A 24 -8.02 8.26 8.29
CA TRP A 24 -8.69 9.20 7.37
C TRP A 24 -10.20 9.23 7.60
N TRP A 25 -10.70 10.43 7.90
CA TRP A 25 -12.11 10.74 8.05
C TRP A 25 -12.63 11.47 6.82
N PHE A 26 -13.76 11.02 6.28
CA PHE A 26 -14.38 11.57 5.07
C PHE A 26 -15.76 12.12 5.39
N SER A 27 -16.15 13.24 4.77
CA SER A 27 -17.49 13.79 4.94
C SER A 27 -18.56 12.83 4.39
N VAL A 28 -19.48 12.40 5.26
CA VAL A 28 -20.59 11.52 4.87
C VAL A 28 -21.53 12.22 3.91
N ILE A 29 -21.78 13.52 4.12
CA ILE A 29 -22.71 14.28 3.28
C ILE A 29 -22.15 14.44 1.87
N ASP A 30 -20.84 14.69 1.72
CA ASP A 30 -20.21 14.82 0.41
C ASP A 30 -20.26 13.47 -0.34
N ILE A 31 -20.01 12.36 0.35
CA ILE A 31 -20.14 11.01 -0.24
C ILE A 31 -21.59 10.73 -0.67
N VAL A 32 -22.57 11.03 0.19
CA VAL A 32 -23.99 10.91 -0.16
C VAL A 32 -24.32 11.76 -1.38
N GLN A 33 -23.79 12.98 -1.47
CA GLN A 33 -24.00 13.86 -2.62
C GLN A 33 -23.51 13.22 -3.92
N VAL A 34 -22.27 12.68 -3.93
CA VAL A 34 -21.71 11.97 -5.09
C VAL A 34 -22.58 10.76 -5.46
N LEU A 35 -22.91 9.93 -4.47
CA LEU A 35 -23.68 8.71 -4.72
C LEU A 35 -25.09 9.02 -5.19
N THR A 36 -25.72 10.08 -4.73
CA THR A 36 -27.10 10.45 -5.10
C THR A 36 -27.19 11.45 -6.26
N GLN A 37 -26.05 11.87 -6.81
CA GLN A 37 -25.92 12.82 -7.92
C GLN A 37 -26.68 14.14 -7.67
N GLN A 38 -26.65 14.62 -6.44
CA GLN A 38 -27.38 15.83 -6.06
C GLN A 38 -26.57 17.08 -6.40
N ALA A 39 -27.23 18.04 -7.05
CA ALA A 39 -26.60 19.29 -7.49
C ALA A 39 -26.16 20.17 -6.30
N ASP A 40 -26.88 20.11 -5.19
CA ASP A 40 -26.63 20.96 -4.02
C ASP A 40 -26.41 20.16 -2.73
N TYR A 41 -25.61 20.76 -1.85
CA TYR A 41 -25.26 20.21 -0.55
C TYR A 41 -26.48 20.04 0.38
N GLN A 42 -27.47 20.93 0.29
CA GLN A 42 -28.61 20.91 1.21
C GLN A 42 -29.53 19.73 0.93
N THR A 43 -29.73 19.38 -0.34
CA THR A 43 -30.50 18.19 -0.75
C THR A 43 -29.78 16.91 -0.31
N ALA A 44 -28.46 16.83 -0.49
CA ALA A 44 -27.66 15.71 0.01
C ALA A 44 -27.72 15.58 1.54
N ARG A 45 -27.67 16.71 2.26
CA ARG A 45 -27.82 16.74 3.73
C ARG A 45 -29.21 16.27 4.17
N ASN A 46 -30.26 16.69 3.48
CA ASN A 46 -31.63 16.23 3.77
C ASN A 46 -31.80 14.74 3.51
N TYR A 47 -31.25 14.25 2.38
CA TYR A 47 -31.20 12.82 2.09
C TYR A 47 -30.49 12.06 3.19
N TRP A 48 -29.29 12.50 3.60
CA TRP A 48 -28.55 11.89 4.70
C TRP A 48 -29.36 11.89 6.00
N LYS A 49 -30.06 12.97 6.35
CA LYS A 49 -30.93 13.02 7.54
C LYS A 49 -32.00 11.93 7.51
N VAL A 50 -32.67 11.74 6.37
CA VAL A 50 -33.70 10.71 6.21
C VAL A 50 -33.09 9.31 6.24
N LEU A 51 -31.98 9.09 5.53
CA LEU A 51 -31.27 7.82 5.51
C LEU A 51 -30.77 7.44 6.91
N LYS A 52 -30.13 8.37 7.63
CA LYS A 52 -29.65 8.19 9.00
C LYS A 52 -30.77 7.72 9.93
N ASN A 53 -31.93 8.35 9.87
CA ASN A 53 -33.09 7.92 10.66
C ASN A 53 -33.57 6.52 10.30
N ARG A 54 -33.53 6.13 9.02
CA ARG A 54 -33.87 4.77 8.59
C ARG A 54 -32.86 3.76 9.11
N LEU A 55 -31.57 4.04 8.93
CA LEU A 55 -30.44 3.22 9.40
C LEU A 55 -30.48 3.00 10.92
N SER A 56 -30.76 4.05 11.70
CA SER A 56 -30.91 3.90 13.16
C SER A 56 -32.09 3.02 13.54
N LYS A 57 -33.22 3.10 12.80
CA LYS A 57 -34.41 2.28 13.08
C LYS A 57 -34.22 0.79 12.75
N GLU A 58 -33.43 0.47 11.74
CA GLU A 58 -33.08 -0.92 11.39
C GLU A 58 -31.93 -1.50 12.22
N GLY A 59 -31.39 -0.73 13.18
CA GLY A 59 -30.27 -1.18 14.03
C GLY A 59 -28.91 -1.15 13.33
N SER A 60 -28.77 -0.41 12.23
CA SER A 60 -27.50 -0.29 11.51
C SER A 60 -26.47 0.51 12.30
N GLU A 61 -25.31 -0.09 12.52
CA GLU A 61 -24.18 0.54 13.22
C GLU A 61 -23.49 1.63 12.41
N VAL A 62 -23.83 1.81 11.11
CA VAL A 62 -23.26 2.87 10.26
C VAL A 62 -23.45 4.24 10.91
N VAL A 63 -24.60 4.47 11.54
CA VAL A 63 -24.89 5.76 12.20
C VAL A 63 -24.09 5.93 13.48
N THR A 64 -23.92 4.86 14.25
CA THR A 64 -23.14 4.83 15.49
C THR A 64 -21.66 5.04 15.21
N ASN A 65 -21.16 4.49 14.11
CA ASN A 65 -19.76 4.56 13.69
C ASN A 65 -19.42 5.86 12.94
N CYS A 66 -20.39 6.76 12.75
CA CYS A 66 -20.16 8.11 12.23
C CYS A 66 -19.78 9.07 13.36
N ASN A 67 -18.64 9.75 13.20
CA ASN A 67 -18.18 10.80 14.10
C ASN A 67 -18.62 12.19 13.62
N ARG A 68 -18.40 13.23 14.42
CA ARG A 68 -18.64 14.62 14.01
C ARG A 68 -17.38 15.44 14.17
N LEU A 69 -16.84 15.94 13.07
CA LEU A 69 -15.66 16.79 13.05
C LEU A 69 -15.99 18.15 12.45
N LYS A 70 -15.25 19.18 12.86
CA LYS A 70 -15.30 20.50 12.21
C LYS A 70 -14.57 20.39 10.87
N MET A 71 -15.28 20.71 9.80
CA MET A 71 -14.73 20.78 8.44
C MET A 71 -15.05 22.14 7.83
N THR A 72 -14.14 22.65 6.99
CA THR A 72 -14.36 23.86 6.20
C THR A 72 -15.54 23.65 5.25
N ALA A 73 -16.53 24.54 5.30
CA ALA A 73 -17.63 24.57 4.34
C ALA A 73 -17.27 25.43 3.12
N THR A 74 -18.13 25.45 2.10
CA THR A 74 -17.92 26.21 0.85
C THR A 74 -17.79 27.72 1.05
N ASP A 75 -18.36 28.25 2.14
CA ASP A 75 -18.23 29.66 2.55
C ASP A 75 -16.99 29.94 3.42
N GLY A 76 -16.08 28.98 3.56
CA GLY A 76 -14.85 29.10 4.34
C GLY A 76 -15.03 28.93 5.86
N LYS A 77 -16.26 28.78 6.36
CA LYS A 77 -16.52 28.65 7.80
C LYS A 77 -16.37 27.19 8.26
N GLN A 78 -15.83 26.98 9.46
CA GLN A 78 -15.74 25.67 10.10
C GLN A 78 -17.11 25.24 10.63
N ARG A 79 -17.62 24.08 10.18
CA ARG A 79 -18.90 23.52 10.66
C ARG A 79 -18.76 22.04 11.02
N LEU A 80 -19.48 21.65 12.07
CA LEU A 80 -19.60 20.24 12.45
C LEU A 80 -20.32 19.46 11.34
N THR A 81 -19.66 18.43 10.86
CA THR A 81 -20.12 17.56 9.77
C THR A 81 -19.97 16.11 10.20
N ASP A 82 -20.95 15.28 9.85
CA ASP A 82 -20.87 13.84 10.07
C ASP A 82 -19.77 13.27 9.15
N VAL A 83 -18.83 12.53 9.73
CA VAL A 83 -17.68 11.93 9.06
C VAL A 83 -17.56 10.45 9.36
N ALA A 84 -16.96 9.70 8.45
CA ALA A 84 -16.83 8.25 8.55
C ALA A 84 -15.49 7.78 7.96
N THR A 85 -15.01 6.62 8.42
CA THR A 85 -13.85 5.94 7.83
C THR A 85 -14.23 5.31 6.49
N ALA A 86 -13.23 4.89 5.70
CA ALA A 86 -13.48 4.21 4.44
C ALA A 86 -14.33 2.93 4.61
N GLU A 87 -14.10 2.15 5.67
CA GLU A 87 -14.87 0.93 5.97
C GLU A 87 -16.35 1.24 6.23
N THR A 88 -16.63 2.21 7.10
CA THR A 88 -18.00 2.65 7.39
C THR A 88 -18.69 3.20 6.13
N LEU A 89 -17.95 3.89 5.26
CA LEU A 89 -18.47 4.37 3.98
C LEU A 89 -18.80 3.23 3.00
N LEU A 90 -17.98 2.18 2.92
CA LEU A 90 -18.29 1.00 2.11
C LEU A 90 -19.59 0.34 2.57
N ARG A 91 -19.87 0.36 3.88
CA ARG A 91 -21.16 -0.09 4.41
C ARG A 91 -22.29 0.86 4.07
N LEU A 92 -22.09 2.17 4.22
CA LEU A 92 -23.08 3.19 3.86
C LEU A 92 -23.53 3.09 2.40
N VAL A 93 -22.59 2.87 1.48
CA VAL A 93 -22.86 2.73 0.03
C VAL A 93 -23.95 1.70 -0.23
N GLN A 94 -23.95 0.59 0.52
CA GLN A 94 -24.93 -0.49 0.36
C GLN A 94 -26.38 -0.02 0.60
N SER A 95 -26.57 0.93 1.51
CA SER A 95 -27.87 1.47 1.89
C SER A 95 -28.36 2.62 1.00
N VAL A 96 -27.54 3.09 0.05
CA VAL A 96 -27.92 4.14 -0.92
C VAL A 96 -28.46 3.50 -2.20
N PRO A 97 -29.78 3.56 -2.49
CA PRO A 97 -30.34 3.11 -3.77
C PRO A 97 -30.02 4.12 -4.89
N SER A 98 -28.88 3.96 -5.55
CA SER A 98 -28.47 4.82 -6.66
C SER A 98 -27.71 4.05 -7.75
N PRO A 99 -27.92 4.38 -9.03
CA PRO A 99 -27.09 3.86 -10.14
C PRO A 99 -25.58 4.13 -9.96
N LYS A 100 -25.18 5.19 -9.26
CA LYS A 100 -23.75 5.47 -8.95
C LYS A 100 -23.19 4.57 -7.85
N ALA A 101 -24.04 4.10 -6.94
CA ALA A 101 -23.63 3.16 -5.91
C ALA A 101 -23.46 1.74 -6.49
N GLU A 102 -24.26 1.39 -7.50
CA GLU A 102 -24.34 0.02 -8.04
C GLU A 102 -22.99 -0.57 -8.49
N PRO A 103 -22.12 0.13 -9.25
CA PRO A 103 -20.79 -0.40 -9.58
C PRO A 103 -19.95 -0.75 -8.35
N ILE A 104 -20.05 0.04 -7.27
CA ILE A 104 -19.34 -0.22 -6.02
C ILE A 104 -19.95 -1.41 -5.29
N LYS A 105 -21.28 -1.56 -5.30
CA LYS A 105 -21.96 -2.72 -4.70
C LYS A 105 -21.61 -4.01 -5.42
N LEU A 106 -21.64 -4.01 -6.76
CA LEU A 106 -21.22 -5.15 -7.58
C LEU A 106 -19.75 -5.50 -7.34
N TRP A 107 -18.89 -4.49 -7.22
CA TRP A 107 -17.49 -4.71 -6.87
C TRP A 107 -17.34 -5.34 -5.47
N LEU A 108 -18.06 -4.85 -4.45
CA LEU A 108 -18.05 -5.43 -3.10
C LEU A 108 -18.60 -6.88 -3.09
N ALA A 109 -19.68 -7.14 -3.84
CA ALA A 109 -20.23 -8.48 -3.99
C ALA A 109 -19.23 -9.44 -4.66
N ARG A 110 -18.55 -8.98 -5.71
CA ARG A 110 -17.49 -9.73 -6.37
C ARG A 110 -16.32 -10.02 -5.43
N VAL A 111 -15.82 -9.02 -4.71
CA VAL A 111 -14.74 -9.20 -3.74
C VAL A 111 -15.14 -10.19 -2.65
N GLY A 112 -16.36 -10.09 -2.12
CA GLY A 112 -16.90 -11.03 -1.14
C GLY A 112 -16.97 -12.46 -1.67
N TYR A 113 -17.45 -12.64 -2.89
CA TYR A 113 -17.48 -13.94 -3.55
C TYR A 113 -16.08 -14.50 -3.80
N GLU A 114 -15.14 -13.67 -4.27
CA GLU A 114 -13.72 -14.04 -4.42
C GLU A 114 -13.10 -14.45 -3.08
N ARG A 115 -13.42 -13.78 -1.95
CA ARG A 115 -12.97 -14.20 -0.61
C ARG A 115 -13.50 -15.60 -0.26
N MET A 116 -14.78 -15.87 -0.52
CA MET A 116 -15.37 -17.19 -0.27
C MET A 116 -14.69 -18.29 -1.11
N GLN A 117 -14.39 -17.99 -2.37
CA GLN A 117 -13.65 -18.91 -3.23
C GLN A 117 -12.23 -19.16 -2.74
N GLU A 118 -11.54 -18.14 -2.20
CA GLU A 118 -10.21 -18.28 -1.60
C GLU A 118 -10.22 -19.09 -0.30
N ILE A 119 -11.31 -19.07 0.47
CA ILE A 119 -11.46 -19.94 1.65
C ILE A 119 -11.53 -21.41 1.24
N ALA A 120 -12.29 -21.71 0.17
CA ALA A 120 -12.40 -23.07 -0.36
C ALA A 120 -11.14 -23.53 -1.10
N ASP A 121 -10.45 -22.60 -1.76
CA ASP A 121 -9.22 -22.84 -2.52
C ASP A 121 -8.20 -21.71 -2.29
N PRO A 122 -7.34 -21.85 -1.26
CA PRO A 122 -6.35 -20.83 -0.91
C PRO A 122 -5.38 -20.50 -2.04
N ALA A 123 -5.16 -21.40 -3.01
CA ALA A 123 -4.26 -21.15 -4.14
C ALA A 123 -4.75 -19.98 -5.02
N LYS A 124 -6.07 -19.74 -5.09
CA LYS A 124 -6.64 -18.58 -5.81
C LYS A 124 -6.14 -17.24 -5.28
N SER A 125 -5.78 -17.16 -4.01
CA SER A 125 -5.21 -15.94 -3.43
C SER A 125 -3.85 -15.60 -4.04
N LEU A 126 -3.04 -16.63 -4.36
CA LEU A 126 -1.75 -16.50 -5.03
C LEU A 126 -1.93 -16.08 -6.50
N ASP A 127 -2.89 -16.69 -7.20
CA ASP A 127 -3.16 -16.34 -8.59
C ASP A 127 -3.69 -14.90 -8.73
N ARG A 128 -4.57 -14.47 -7.83
CA ARG A 128 -5.00 -13.06 -7.76
C ARG A 128 -3.83 -12.11 -7.49
N ALA A 129 -2.90 -12.48 -6.61
CA ALA A 129 -1.70 -11.68 -6.37
C ALA A 129 -0.84 -11.55 -7.64
N ARG A 130 -0.66 -12.64 -8.38
CA ARG A 130 0.04 -12.66 -9.68
C ARG A 130 -0.66 -11.75 -10.70
N GLU A 131 -1.96 -11.90 -10.89
CA GLU A 131 -2.75 -11.06 -11.79
C GLU A 131 -2.67 -9.57 -11.41
N THR A 132 -2.68 -9.27 -10.12
CA THR A 132 -2.57 -7.90 -9.62
C THR A 132 -1.25 -7.28 -10.06
N TRP A 133 -0.12 -7.97 -9.87
CA TRP A 133 1.17 -7.46 -10.34
C TRP A 133 1.27 -7.40 -11.87
N GLN A 134 0.66 -8.33 -12.60
CA GLN A 134 0.60 -8.26 -14.07
C GLN A 134 -0.15 -7.01 -14.54
N LYS A 135 -1.29 -6.67 -13.92
CA LYS A 135 -2.05 -5.43 -14.18
C LYS A 135 -1.23 -4.17 -13.87
N HIS A 136 -0.28 -4.25 -12.94
CA HIS A 136 0.70 -3.19 -12.65
C HIS A 136 1.91 -3.19 -13.61
N GLY A 137 1.87 -3.96 -14.71
CA GLY A 137 2.89 -4.00 -15.74
C GLY A 137 4.11 -4.85 -15.41
N ARG A 138 4.03 -5.78 -14.44
CA ARG A 138 5.16 -6.62 -14.05
C ARG A 138 5.29 -7.85 -14.93
N SER A 139 6.53 -8.19 -15.26
CA SER A 139 6.84 -9.40 -16.03
C SER A 139 6.60 -10.65 -15.19
N LYS A 140 6.23 -11.77 -15.83
CA LYS A 140 6.04 -13.07 -15.16
C LYS A 140 7.30 -13.48 -14.38
N LYS A 141 8.48 -13.24 -14.94
CA LYS A 141 9.78 -13.53 -14.31
C LYS A 141 9.97 -12.72 -13.03
N TRP A 142 9.70 -11.42 -13.06
CA TRP A 142 9.77 -10.56 -11.88
C TRP A 142 8.78 -11.01 -10.80
N ILE A 143 7.55 -11.36 -11.19
CA ILE A 143 6.51 -11.81 -10.25
C ILE A 143 6.93 -13.11 -9.56
N GLN A 144 7.44 -14.07 -10.32
CA GLN A 144 7.93 -15.32 -9.76
C GLN A 144 9.05 -15.06 -8.74
N GLN A 145 10.02 -14.21 -9.08
CA GLN A 145 11.10 -13.84 -8.16
C GLN A 145 10.59 -13.11 -6.90
N ARG A 146 9.60 -12.23 -7.05
CA ARG A 146 9.00 -11.53 -5.90
C ARG A 146 8.28 -12.48 -4.95
N MET A 147 7.59 -13.49 -5.48
CA MET A 147 6.89 -14.50 -4.68
C MET A 147 7.88 -15.44 -3.97
N THR A 148 8.86 -15.98 -4.69
CA THR A 148 9.88 -16.85 -4.06
C THR A 148 10.72 -16.10 -3.04
N GLY A 149 11.08 -14.83 -3.32
CA GLY A 149 11.78 -13.98 -2.36
C GLY A 149 10.95 -13.67 -1.10
N GLN A 150 9.61 -13.70 -1.18
CA GLN A 150 8.78 -13.60 0.03
C GLN A 150 8.98 -14.81 0.93
N GLU A 151 8.99 -16.01 0.35
CA GLU A 151 9.21 -17.25 1.09
C GLU A 151 10.61 -17.30 1.71
N THR A 152 11.65 -16.86 0.99
CA THR A 152 13.01 -16.75 1.53
C THR A 152 13.06 -15.83 2.75
N ARG A 153 12.41 -14.66 2.68
CA ARG A 153 12.32 -13.74 3.81
C ARG A 153 11.56 -14.34 4.98
N ASN A 154 10.40 -14.98 4.72
CA ASN A 154 9.57 -15.56 5.76
C ASN A 154 10.36 -16.59 6.57
N LYS A 155 11.08 -17.50 5.91
CA LYS A 155 11.94 -18.49 6.58
C LYS A 155 13.02 -17.85 7.46
N LEU A 156 13.61 -16.74 7.03
CA LEU A 156 14.59 -16.01 7.84
C LEU A 156 13.93 -15.38 9.08
N THR A 157 12.76 -14.76 8.91
CA THR A 157 12.02 -14.14 10.03
C THR A 157 11.42 -15.17 10.98
N ASP A 158 11.06 -16.36 10.48
CA ASP A 158 10.61 -17.48 11.30
C ASP A 158 11.77 -18.01 12.16
N TYR A 159 12.96 -18.12 11.58
CA TYR A 159 14.17 -18.45 12.34
C TYR A 159 14.38 -17.45 13.48
N TRP A 160 14.41 -16.15 13.17
CA TRP A 160 14.57 -15.09 14.18
C TRP A 160 13.52 -15.11 15.28
N SER A 161 12.24 -15.35 14.92
CA SER A 161 11.14 -15.41 15.90
C SER A 161 11.34 -16.53 16.93
N ASN A 162 12.08 -17.58 16.58
CA ASN A 162 12.36 -18.72 17.45
C ASN A 162 13.71 -18.63 18.18
N HIS A 163 14.50 -17.56 17.95
CA HIS A 163 15.86 -17.41 18.47
C HIS A 163 16.09 -16.05 19.14
N ASP A 164 15.14 -15.65 20.00
CA ASP A 164 15.21 -14.46 20.86
C ASP A 164 15.37 -13.11 20.13
N ILE A 165 14.85 -13.01 18.90
CA ILE A 165 14.74 -11.74 18.19
C ILE A 165 13.30 -11.22 18.25
N LYS A 166 13.13 -9.99 18.70
CA LYS A 166 11.83 -9.32 18.79
C LYS A 166 11.34 -8.88 17.41
N GLN A 167 10.12 -9.26 17.11
CA GLN A 167 9.43 -8.79 15.90
C GLN A 167 9.27 -7.26 15.93
N GLY A 168 9.43 -6.61 14.78
CA GLY A 168 9.35 -5.16 14.64
C GLY A 168 10.72 -4.53 14.49
N GLU A 169 11.21 -3.87 15.55
CA GLU A 169 12.43 -3.05 15.50
C GLU A 169 13.68 -3.87 15.17
N GLU A 170 13.93 -4.97 15.89
CA GLU A 170 15.11 -5.81 15.68
C GLU A 170 15.11 -6.46 14.28
N PHE A 171 13.95 -6.88 13.78
CA PHE A 171 13.80 -7.36 12.40
C PHE A 171 14.18 -6.29 11.38
N ALA A 172 13.78 -5.03 11.62
CA ALA A 172 14.10 -3.92 10.74
C ALA A 172 15.61 -3.61 10.76
N ILE A 173 16.26 -3.68 11.93
CA ILE A 173 17.70 -3.52 12.09
C ILE A 173 18.44 -4.59 11.29
N LEU A 174 18.18 -5.87 11.56
CA LEU A 174 18.86 -6.99 10.88
C LEU A 174 18.61 -6.96 9.37
N THR A 175 17.36 -6.71 8.94
CA THR A 175 17.03 -6.57 7.51
C THR A 175 17.83 -5.44 6.85
N ASN A 176 18.00 -4.31 7.55
CA ASN A 176 18.76 -3.18 7.02
C ASN A 176 20.26 -3.49 6.97
N ILE A 177 20.82 -4.22 7.95
CA ILE A 177 22.21 -4.68 7.95
C ILE A 177 22.47 -5.59 6.74
N ILE A 178 21.65 -6.63 6.56
CA ILE A 178 21.74 -7.54 5.40
C ILE A 178 21.72 -6.73 4.10
N HIS A 179 20.78 -5.80 3.99
CA HIS A 179 20.60 -4.96 2.81
C HIS A 179 21.82 -4.05 2.55
N GLN A 180 22.32 -3.38 3.60
CA GLN A 180 23.51 -2.54 3.52
C GLN A 180 24.73 -3.33 3.09
N GLU A 181 24.88 -4.56 3.57
CA GLU A 181 26.05 -5.36 3.23
C GLU A 181 26.09 -5.77 1.78
N TRP A 182 25.00 -6.29 1.23
CA TRP A 182 24.97 -6.71 -0.18
C TRP A 182 24.86 -5.53 -1.14
N ALA A 183 24.06 -4.50 -0.81
CA ALA A 183 23.77 -3.38 -1.71
C ALA A 183 24.80 -2.23 -1.58
N GLY A 184 25.52 -2.15 -0.46
CA GLY A 184 26.44 -1.05 -0.16
C GLY A 184 25.74 0.27 0.20
N ILE A 185 24.41 0.27 0.36
CA ILE A 185 23.58 1.42 0.75
C ILE A 185 22.44 0.95 1.66
N SER A 186 21.91 1.83 2.51
CA SER A 186 20.78 1.48 3.38
C SER A 186 19.49 1.25 2.60
N VAL A 187 18.49 0.62 3.22
CA VAL A 187 17.14 0.50 2.64
C VAL A 187 16.56 1.89 2.36
N LYS A 188 16.80 2.85 3.25
CA LYS A 188 16.35 4.24 3.11
C LYS A 188 17.02 4.93 1.92
N ASP A 189 18.33 4.80 1.79
CA ASP A 189 19.07 5.41 0.68
C ASP A 189 18.72 4.76 -0.65
N HIS A 190 18.45 3.45 -0.65
CA HIS A 190 17.99 2.76 -1.85
C HIS A 190 16.57 3.21 -2.27
N LYS A 191 15.67 3.45 -1.31
CA LYS A 191 14.37 4.08 -1.60
C LYS A 191 14.56 5.47 -2.21
N ASN A 192 15.45 6.29 -1.63
CA ASN A 192 15.75 7.63 -2.13
C ASN A 192 16.34 7.59 -3.54
N LEU A 193 17.28 6.69 -3.82
CA LEU A 193 17.90 6.48 -5.13
C LEU A 193 16.84 6.16 -6.20
N LYS A 194 15.80 5.39 -5.83
CA LYS A 194 14.68 5.05 -6.71
C LYS A 194 13.54 6.08 -6.69
N GLY A 195 13.67 7.20 -5.99
CA GLY A 195 12.63 8.23 -5.90
C GLY A 195 11.34 7.77 -5.19
N LEU A 196 11.45 6.80 -4.28
CA LEU A 196 10.32 6.26 -3.53
C LEU A 196 10.07 7.08 -2.26
N LYS A 197 8.79 7.33 -1.95
CA LYS A 197 8.36 8.00 -0.71
C LYS A 197 7.86 6.95 0.28
N SER A 198 6.59 6.56 0.14
CA SER A 198 5.93 5.55 0.98
C SER A 198 5.92 4.15 0.37
N GLN A 199 6.42 3.98 -0.86
CA GLN A 199 6.35 2.70 -1.57
C GLN A 199 7.31 1.65 -0.98
N ASN A 200 6.91 0.38 -1.10
CA ASN A 200 7.76 -0.75 -0.73
C ASN A 200 8.93 -0.89 -1.71
N LEU A 201 10.17 -0.92 -1.21
CA LEU A 201 11.37 -0.96 -2.05
C LEU A 201 11.42 -2.19 -2.97
N ARG A 202 11.11 -3.39 -2.47
CA ARG A 202 11.19 -4.65 -3.25
C ARG A 202 10.20 -4.67 -4.41
N ASN A 203 9.07 -3.98 -4.28
CA ASN A 203 8.13 -3.80 -5.38
C ASN A 203 8.69 -2.89 -6.48
N HIS A 204 9.80 -2.19 -6.28
CA HIS A 204 10.44 -1.33 -7.27
C HIS A 204 11.89 -1.74 -7.57
N MET A 205 12.33 -2.89 -7.07
CA MET A 205 13.61 -3.50 -7.41
C MET A 205 13.55 -4.20 -8.77
N SER A 206 14.67 -4.18 -9.49
CA SER A 206 14.92 -4.98 -10.69
C SER A 206 14.99 -6.47 -10.33
N GLU A 207 14.97 -7.33 -11.35
CA GLU A 207 15.13 -8.76 -11.15
C GLU A 207 16.45 -9.12 -10.45
N ALA A 208 17.55 -8.47 -10.84
CA ALA A 208 18.86 -8.71 -10.24
C ALA A 208 18.85 -8.29 -8.76
N GLU A 209 18.28 -7.13 -8.43
CA GLU A 209 18.17 -6.65 -7.05
C GLU A 209 17.34 -7.62 -6.17
N LEU A 210 16.27 -8.20 -6.71
CA LEU A 210 15.49 -9.23 -6.01
C LEU A 210 16.29 -10.52 -5.77
N ILE A 211 17.06 -10.97 -6.77
CA ILE A 211 17.89 -12.18 -6.66
C ILE A 211 18.99 -11.98 -5.61
N PHE A 212 19.69 -10.84 -5.63
CA PHE A 212 20.73 -10.57 -4.63
C PHE A 212 20.16 -10.36 -3.23
N THR A 213 18.96 -9.77 -3.11
CA THR A 213 18.25 -9.71 -1.83
C THR A 213 17.96 -11.12 -1.30
N ALA A 214 17.40 -12.00 -2.14
CA ALA A 214 17.09 -13.37 -1.74
C ALA A 214 18.35 -14.17 -1.41
N LEU A 215 19.45 -13.98 -2.15
CA LEU A 215 20.74 -14.60 -1.83
C LEU A 215 21.26 -14.15 -0.46
N ALA A 216 21.21 -12.85 -0.17
CA ALA A 216 21.66 -12.31 1.12
C ALA A 216 20.83 -12.85 2.29
N GLU A 217 19.51 -12.90 2.14
CA GLU A 217 18.60 -13.44 3.15
C GLU A 217 18.78 -14.95 3.36
N LEU A 218 18.90 -15.70 2.27
CA LEU A 218 19.15 -17.15 2.30
C LEU A 218 20.47 -17.45 3.00
N SER A 219 21.55 -16.78 2.61
CA SER A 219 22.87 -16.96 3.20
C SER A 219 22.87 -16.59 4.68
N THR A 220 22.23 -15.48 5.05
CA THR A 220 22.10 -15.07 6.46
C THR A 220 21.42 -16.16 7.29
N ARG A 221 20.28 -16.68 6.82
CA ARG A 221 19.56 -17.75 7.52
C ARG A 221 20.41 -19.01 7.66
N GLN A 222 21.08 -19.44 6.59
CA GLN A 222 21.91 -20.66 6.64
C GLN A 222 23.10 -20.52 7.58
N ILE A 223 23.70 -19.34 7.66
CA ILE A 223 24.78 -19.05 8.61
C ILE A 223 24.23 -19.09 10.04
N ALA A 224 23.12 -18.38 10.29
CA ALA A 224 22.47 -18.37 11.60
C ALA A 224 22.10 -19.79 12.06
N GLU A 225 21.50 -20.61 11.18
CA GLU A 225 21.19 -22.02 11.45
C GLU A 225 22.43 -22.86 11.76
N SER A 226 23.54 -22.62 11.05
CA SER A 226 24.78 -23.37 11.24
C SER A 226 25.49 -23.00 12.55
N GLU A 227 25.39 -21.73 12.95
CA GLU A 227 25.99 -21.20 14.18
C GLU A 227 25.04 -21.32 15.38
N ASN A 228 23.79 -21.73 15.16
CA ASN A 228 22.69 -21.70 16.14
C ASN A 228 22.53 -20.31 16.79
N ALA A 229 22.61 -19.26 15.95
CA ALA A 229 22.67 -17.88 16.36
C ALA A 229 21.41 -17.45 17.14
N THR A 230 21.58 -17.06 18.39
CA THR A 230 20.52 -16.63 19.31
C THR A 230 20.74 -15.21 19.79
N GLY A 231 19.67 -14.41 19.82
CA GLY A 231 19.75 -13.00 20.20
C GLY A 231 20.44 -12.12 19.15
N MET A 232 20.47 -10.81 19.42
CA MET A 232 20.80 -9.80 18.41
C MET A 232 22.27 -9.84 17.97
N ASP A 233 23.22 -10.03 18.86
CA ASP A 233 24.65 -9.94 18.54
C ASP A 233 25.10 -11.03 17.56
N GLU A 234 24.66 -12.27 17.81
CA GLU A 234 24.96 -13.42 16.94
C GLU A 234 24.24 -13.27 15.59
N ASN A 235 22.96 -12.88 15.60
CA ASN A 235 22.19 -12.68 14.37
C ASN A 235 22.68 -11.47 13.54
N GLU A 236 23.23 -10.43 14.17
CA GLU A 236 23.91 -9.34 13.47
C GLU A 236 25.18 -9.83 12.76
N THR A 237 25.93 -10.74 13.40
CA THR A 237 27.12 -11.36 12.81
C THR A 237 26.74 -12.24 11.61
N ALA A 238 25.69 -13.06 11.74
CA ALA A 238 25.14 -13.84 10.65
C ALA A 238 24.64 -12.96 9.50
N ALA A 239 23.96 -11.84 9.82
CA ALA A 239 23.47 -10.86 8.85
C ALA A 239 24.60 -10.20 8.06
N LYS A 240 25.69 -9.82 8.75
CA LYS A 240 26.87 -9.23 8.10
C LYS A 240 27.53 -10.22 7.16
N THR A 241 27.72 -11.45 7.61
CA THR A 241 28.36 -12.52 6.83
C THR A 241 27.51 -12.91 5.63
N GLY A 242 26.20 -13.11 5.81
CA GLY A 242 25.26 -13.46 4.74
C GLY A 242 25.12 -12.36 3.69
N GLY A 243 24.97 -11.11 4.12
CA GLY A 243 24.99 -9.95 3.21
C GLY A 243 26.32 -9.81 2.48
N GLY A 244 27.45 -10.07 3.16
CA GLY A 244 28.79 -10.07 2.59
C GLY A 244 29.01 -11.12 1.49
N ILE A 245 28.39 -12.30 1.59
CA ILE A 245 28.41 -13.32 0.51
C ILE A 245 27.71 -12.79 -0.74
N ALA A 246 26.50 -12.24 -0.57
CA ALA A 246 25.76 -11.66 -1.69
C ALA A 246 26.50 -10.44 -2.29
N LYS A 247 27.18 -9.63 -1.48
CA LYS A 247 28.06 -8.53 -1.92
C LYS A 247 29.17 -9.02 -2.85
N LYS A 248 29.87 -10.09 -2.48
CA LYS A 248 30.94 -10.68 -3.29
C LYS A 248 30.41 -11.17 -4.63
N ALA A 249 29.29 -11.91 -4.62
CA ALA A 249 28.64 -12.37 -5.83
C ALA A 249 28.20 -11.20 -6.73
N ARG A 250 27.63 -10.14 -6.13
CA ARG A 250 27.20 -8.93 -6.83
C ARG A 250 28.38 -8.25 -7.51
N LYS A 251 29.45 -7.96 -6.77
CA LYS A 251 30.64 -7.30 -7.32
C LYS A 251 31.24 -8.10 -8.47
N ASN A 252 31.34 -9.42 -8.34
CA ASN A 252 31.85 -10.28 -9.41
C ASN A 252 30.98 -10.18 -10.68
N LEU A 253 29.65 -10.19 -10.54
CA LEU A 253 28.73 -10.00 -11.66
C LEU A 253 28.89 -8.61 -12.29
N GLU A 254 28.96 -7.55 -11.49
CA GLU A 254 29.13 -6.17 -11.95
C GLU A 254 30.45 -6.00 -12.71
N GLU A 255 31.55 -6.61 -12.22
CA GLU A 255 32.86 -6.61 -12.88
C GLU A 255 32.83 -7.32 -14.24
N LYS A 256 32.15 -8.47 -14.34
CA LYS A 256 32.09 -9.25 -15.58
C LYS A 256 31.14 -8.67 -16.61
N THR A 257 30.07 -7.99 -16.18
CA THR A 257 29.04 -7.45 -17.08
C THR A 257 29.20 -5.97 -17.39
N GLY A 258 29.98 -5.24 -16.58
CA GLY A 258 30.10 -3.78 -16.66
C GLY A 258 28.83 -3.02 -16.25
N ARG A 259 27.81 -3.70 -15.70
CA ARG A 259 26.52 -3.12 -15.33
C ARG A 259 26.33 -3.17 -13.82
N LYS A 260 25.92 -2.05 -13.24
CA LYS A 260 25.54 -1.99 -11.81
C LYS A 260 24.24 -2.73 -11.57
N VAL A 261 24.19 -3.50 -10.49
CA VAL A 261 22.98 -4.20 -10.02
C VAL A 261 22.07 -3.23 -9.29
N VAL A 262 22.63 -2.41 -8.39
CA VAL A 262 21.87 -1.39 -7.64
C VAL A 262 21.73 -0.16 -8.52
N ALA A 263 20.49 0.17 -8.90
CA ALA A 263 20.20 1.21 -9.89
C ALA A 263 18.99 2.08 -9.49
N SER A 264 18.89 3.27 -10.09
CA SER A 264 17.77 4.20 -9.87
C SER A 264 16.47 3.80 -10.55
N ASP A 265 16.51 2.84 -11.49
CA ASP A 265 15.33 2.38 -12.21
C ASP A 265 14.25 1.88 -11.25
N ASN A 266 13.02 2.30 -11.50
CA ASN A 266 11.86 1.93 -10.71
C ASN A 266 10.65 1.67 -11.62
N TYR A 267 9.62 1.09 -11.02
CA TYR A 267 8.38 0.75 -11.70
C TYR A 267 7.19 1.57 -11.18
N LEU A 268 7.42 2.85 -10.87
CA LEU A 268 6.30 3.76 -10.62
C LEU A 268 5.46 3.86 -11.90
N LEU A 269 4.14 3.80 -11.75
CA LEU A 269 3.24 4.03 -12.90
C LEU A 269 3.56 5.40 -13.50
N PRO A 270 3.68 5.54 -14.83
CA PRO A 270 3.88 6.85 -15.43
C PRO A 270 2.71 7.74 -15.00
N GLY A 271 3.00 8.76 -14.19
CA GLY A 271 1.99 9.74 -13.82
C GLY A 271 1.34 10.28 -15.08
N LYS A 272 0.01 10.44 -15.08
CA LYS A 272 -0.73 11.09 -16.18
C LYS A 272 -0.04 12.42 -16.49
N LYS A 273 0.87 12.45 -17.47
CA LYS A 273 1.44 13.69 -17.99
C LYS A 273 0.25 14.45 -18.55
N LYS A 274 -0.14 15.55 -17.89
CA LYS A 274 -1.07 16.51 -18.48
C LYS A 274 -0.49 16.87 -19.85
N ARG A 275 -1.15 16.39 -20.91
CA ARG A 275 -0.85 16.78 -22.30
C ARG A 275 -1.19 18.27 -22.39
N ILE A 276 -0.22 19.12 -22.13
CA ILE A 276 -0.33 20.54 -22.47
C ILE A 276 -0.30 20.57 -23.99
N LYS A 277 -1.47 20.69 -24.62
CA LYS A 277 -1.57 21.09 -26.02
C LYS A 277 -0.95 22.48 -26.11
N LYS A 278 0.27 22.60 -26.64
CA LYS A 278 0.75 23.86 -27.21
C LYS A 278 -0.11 24.14 -28.43
N THR A 279 -1.09 25.02 -28.29
CA THR A 279 -1.62 25.77 -29.43
C THR A 279 -0.49 26.67 -29.91
N LYS A 280 0.15 26.29 -31.01
CA LYS A 280 0.92 27.24 -31.82
C LYS A 280 -0.09 28.20 -32.43
N GLY A 281 -0.02 29.46 -32.02
CA GLY A 281 -0.44 30.55 -32.89
C GLY A 281 0.59 30.64 -34.01
N GLU A 282 0.12 30.56 -35.25
CA GLU A 282 0.86 31.05 -36.41
C GLU A 282 0.03 32.18 -36.99
N THR A 283 0.57 33.39 -36.79
CA THR A 283 0.40 34.58 -37.59
C THR A 283 0.61 34.26 -39.07
N THR A 284 -0.40 34.53 -39.89
CA THR A 284 -0.30 35.37 -41.10
C THR A 284 -1.69 35.79 -41.51
#